data_AF-A0A972U477-F1
#
_entry.id   AF-A0A972U477-F1
#
_cell.length_a   1.000
_cell.length_b   1.000
_cell.length_c   1.000
_cell.angle_alpha   90.00
_cell.angle_beta   90.00
_cell.angle_gamma   90.00
#
_symmetry.space_group_name_H-M   'P 1'
#
loop_
_entity.id
_entity.type
_entity.pdbx_description
1 polymer ?
#
loop_
_entity_poly.entity_id
_entity_poly.type
_entity_poly.pdbx_seq_one_letter_code
_entity_poly.pdbx_strand_id
1 'polypeptide(L)' 'MATTTEKTVLLAAPRGYCAGVDRAVVTVEKALALHGAPVYVRKEIVHNAHVVNTLRERGAIFVEE' A
#
# COMPACT_ATOMS: atom_id res chain seq x y z
N MET A 1 -0.51 2.39 -46.27
CA MET A 1 -1.16 2.95 -45.07
C MET A 1 -1.28 1.82 -44.05
N ALA A 2 -0.63 1.92 -42.90
CA ALA A 2 -0.65 0.87 -41.89
C ALA A 2 -2.01 0.89 -41.16
N THR A 3 -2.73 -0.22 -41.20
CA THR A 3 -3.97 -0.44 -40.44
C THR A 3 -3.62 -0.60 -38.96
N THR A 4 -3.96 0.38 -38.14
CA THR A 4 -3.82 0.29 -36.68
C THR A 4 -4.98 -0.55 -36.14
N THR A 5 -4.73 -1.81 -35.80
CA THR A 5 -5.70 -2.64 -35.11
C THR A 5 -5.95 -2.06 -33.72
N GLU A 6 -7.20 -1.68 -33.40
CA GLU A 6 -7.56 -1.18 -32.08
C GLU A 6 -7.29 -2.26 -31.02
N LYS A 7 -6.47 -1.92 -30.02
CA LYS A 7 -6.18 -2.80 -28.88
C LYS A 7 -7.17 -2.51 -27.77
N THR A 8 -7.82 -3.56 -27.27
CA THR A 8 -8.72 -3.47 -26.12
C THR A 8 -7.99 -3.82 -24.83
N VAL A 9 -8.16 -3.01 -23.78
CA VAL A 9 -7.65 -3.30 -22.43
C VAL A 9 -8.78 -3.92 -21.61
N LEU A 10 -8.53 -5.10 -21.06
CA LEU A 10 -9.47 -5.80 -20.18
C LEU A 10 -8.96 -5.76 -18.74
N LEU A 11 -9.84 -5.42 -17.80
CA LEU A 11 -9.52 -5.34 -16.37
C LEU A 11 -10.18 -6.49 -15.62
N ALA A 12 -9.38 -7.30 -14.94
CA ALA A 12 -9.88 -8.40 -14.12
C ALA A 12 -10.70 -7.90 -12.91
N ALA A 13 -11.63 -8.74 -12.44
CA ALA A 13 -12.39 -8.51 -11.21
C ALA A 13 -12.55 -9.85 -10.44
N PRO A 14 -12.35 -9.85 -9.09
CA PRO A 14 -11.91 -8.73 -8.26
C PRO A 14 -10.40 -8.44 -8.45
N ARG A 15 -9.98 -7.20 -8.18
CA ARG A 15 -8.58 -6.78 -8.24
C ARG A 15 -8.28 -5.79 -7.11
N GLY A 16 -7.05 -5.74 -6.63
CA GLY A 16 -6.60 -4.79 -5.62
C GLY A 16 -6.59 -5.36 -4.20
N TYR A 17 -7.07 -4.57 -3.23
CA TYR A 17 -6.91 -4.84 -1.81
C TYR A 17 -7.82 -5.98 -1.35
N CYS A 18 -7.27 -6.89 -0.55
CA CYS A 18 -8.07 -7.81 0.25
C CYS A 18 -8.33 -7.20 1.64
N ALA A 19 -9.30 -7.75 2.37
CA ALA A 19 -9.63 -7.29 3.72
C ALA A 19 -8.43 -7.29 4.69
N GLY A 20 -7.48 -8.21 4.51
CA GLY A 20 -6.27 -8.27 5.32
C GLY A 20 -5.32 -7.10 5.07
N VAL A 21 -5.08 -6.77 3.79
CA VAL A 21 -4.25 -5.63 3.38
C VAL A 21 -4.87 -4.32 3.87
N ASP A 22 -6.18 -4.15 3.69
CA ASP A 22 -6.91 -2.97 4.14
C ASP A 22 -6.77 -2.75 5.65
N ARG A 23 -7.05 -3.79 6.44
CA ARG A 23 -6.90 -3.75 7.89
C ARG A 23 -5.46 -3.41 8.31
N ALA A 24 -4.47 -3.98 7.64
CA ALA A 24 -3.07 -3.78 7.99
C ALA A 24 -2.62 -2.33 7.78
N VAL A 25 -2.98 -1.72 6.64
CA VAL A 25 -2.70 -0.30 6.36
C VAL A 25 -3.41 0.59 7.38
N VAL A 26 -4.72 0.42 7.55
CA VAL A 26 -5.54 1.24 8.47
C VAL A 26 -5.02 1.17 9.92
N THR A 27 -4.46 0.04 10.33
CA THR A 27 -3.89 -0.11 11.68
C THR A 27 -2.69 0.82 11.89
N VAL A 28 -1.78 0.91 10.93
CA VAL A 28 -0.60 1.81 11.01
C VAL A 28 -1.06 3.27 10.94
N GLU A 29 -2.01 3.59 10.06
CA GLU A 29 -2.55 4.94 9.96
C GLU A 29 -3.21 5.43 11.25
N LYS A 30 -4.00 4.56 11.89
CA LYS A 30 -4.63 4.86 13.18
C LYS A 30 -3.60 4.97 14.28
N ALA A 31 -2.58 4.11 14.31
CA ALA A 31 -1.50 4.23 15.28
C ALA A 31 -0.78 5.58 15.15
N LEU A 32 -0.47 6.02 13.92
CA LEU A 32 0.11 7.34 13.66
C LEU A 32 -0.81 8.49 14.11
N ALA A 33 -2.12 8.37 13.86
CA ALA A 33 -3.08 9.40 14.26
C ALA A 33 -3.28 9.48 15.79
N LEU A 34 -3.26 8.34 16.48
CA LEU A 34 -3.49 8.26 17.92
C LEU A 34 -2.24 8.59 18.75
N HIS A 35 -1.07 8.20 18.27
CA HIS A 35 0.18 8.29 19.04
C HIS A 35 1.19 9.30 18.48
N GLY A 36 0.97 9.81 17.27
CA GLY A 36 1.94 10.65 16.57
C GLY A 36 3.13 9.83 16.02
N ALA A 37 4.03 10.51 15.32
CA ALA A 37 5.26 9.91 14.83
C ALA A 37 6.38 9.93 15.91
N PRO A 38 7.31 8.95 15.94
CA PRO A 38 7.38 7.80 15.03
C PRO A 38 6.54 6.59 15.50
N VAL A 39 6.01 5.84 14.53
CA VAL A 39 5.43 4.50 14.76
C VAL A 39 6.33 3.45 14.12
N TYR A 40 6.85 2.51 14.92
CA TYR A 40 7.70 1.44 14.42
C TYR A 40 6.85 0.25 13.97
N VAL A 41 7.14 -0.25 12.77
CA VAL A 41 6.49 -1.41 12.17
C VAL A 41 7.54 -2.45 11.84
N ARG A 42 7.35 -3.66 12.38
CA ARG A 42 8.27 -4.77 12.11
C ARG A 42 8.02 -5.32 10.70
N LYS A 43 9.04 -5.26 9.86
CA LYS A 43 9.03 -5.56 8.41
C LYS A 43 8.00 -4.71 7.68
N GLU A 44 7.97 -4.83 6.36
CA GLU A 44 6.93 -4.16 5.58
C GLU A 44 5.55 -4.71 5.93
N ILE A 45 4.59 -3.79 6.19
CA ILE A 45 3.23 -4.16 6.56
C ILE A 45 2.50 -4.89 5.41
N VAL A 46 2.84 -4.53 4.18
CA VAL A 46 2.43 -5.16 2.92
C VAL A 46 3.56 -5.01 1.90
N HIS A 47 3.68 -5.96 0.97
CA HIS A 47 4.71 -5.90 -0.09
C HIS A 47 4.25 -5.00 -1.25
N ASN A 48 4.14 -3.70 -0.98
CA ASN A 48 3.84 -2.69 -1.98
C ASN A 48 4.64 -1.42 -1.68
N ALA A 49 5.62 -1.12 -2.53
CA ALA A 49 6.51 0.00 -2.33
C ALA A 49 5.78 1.35 -2.20
N HIS A 50 4.69 1.56 -2.96
CA HIS A 50 3.91 2.79 -2.85
C HIS A 50 3.27 2.93 -1.47
N VAL A 51 2.62 1.87 -0.97
CA VAL A 51 2.00 1.88 0.36
C VAL A 51 3.03 2.10 1.47
N VAL A 52 4.14 1.38 1.41
CA VAL A 52 5.19 1.48 2.42
C VAL A 52 5.81 2.89 2.42
N ASN A 53 6.07 3.47 1.25
CA ASN A 53 6.62 4.83 1.15
C ASN A 53 5.64 5.89 1.68
N THR A 54 4.35 5.80 1.35
CA THR A 54 3.33 6.72 1.89
C THR A 54 3.26 6.66 3.42
N LEU A 55 3.39 5.47 4.02
CA LEU A 55 3.43 5.33 5.47
C LEU A 55 4.73 5.87 6.07
N ARG A 56 5.89 5.68 5.39
CA ARG A 56 7.17 6.28 5.80
C ARG A 56 7.12 7.80 5.82
N GLU A 57 6.56 8.40 4.78
CA GLU A 57 6.38 9.86 4.68
C GLU A 57 5.53 10.42 5.82
N ARG A 58 4.61 9.61 6.36
CA ARG A 58 3.76 9.97 7.51
C ARG A 58 4.42 9.72 8.87
N GLY A 59 5.63 9.18 8.90
CA GLY A 59 6.39 8.91 10.12
C GLY A 59 6.34 7.47 10.62
N ALA A 60 5.92 6.51 9.79
CA ALA A 60 6.14 5.09 10.08
C ALA A 60 7.60 4.69 9.80
N ILE A 61 8.23 3.97 10.72
CA ILE A 61 9.59 3.47 10.57
C ILE A 61 9.53 1.95 10.49
N PHE A 62 9.93 1.40 9.34
CA PHE A 62 9.95 -0.04 9.12
C PHE A 62 11.31 -0.61 9.54
N VAL A 63 11.31 -1.60 10.44
CA VAL A 63 12.50 -2.22 11.02
C VAL A 63 12.51 -3.72 10.80
N GLU A 64 13.68 -4.34 10.64
CA GLU A 64 13.77 -5.80 10.45
C GLU A 64 13.62 -6.58 11.77
N GLU A 65 14.20 -6.06 12.85
CA GLU A 65 14.18 -6.58 14.23
C GLU A 65 14.16 -5.42 15.24
#